data_AF-A0A9Q8SDA9-F1
#
_entry.id   AF-A0A9Q8SDA9-F1
#
_cell.length_a   1.000
_cell.length_b   1.000
_cell.length_c   1.000
_cell.angle_alpha   90.00
_cell.angle_beta   90.00
_cell.angle_gamma   90.00
#
_symmetry.space_group_name_H-M   'P 1'
#
loop_
_entity.id
_entity.type
_entity.pdbx_description
1 polymer ?
#
loop_
_entity_poly.entity_id
_entity_poly.type
_entity_poly.pdbx_seq_one_letter_code
_entity_poly.pdbx_strand_id
1 'polypeptide(L)'
;MTAPADLEKSKNDDNFLHNCDFVNFGLGDNDQKPWIHYSCPLNKPPYMQCSRLELNDCIINDHGVLRGQEKGGFAKSCKDCVYLHEIGNLICQCAFGNPIQFRETHRYLDQDVWLSGSKLGCFGMKSSSKC
;
A
#
# COMPACT_ATOMS: atom_id res chain seq x y z
N MET A 1 41.09 -13.28 8.42
CA MET A 1 40.58 -12.31 7.44
C MET A 1 39.09 -12.60 7.30
N THR A 2 38.27 -11.87 8.04
CA THR A 2 36.84 -12.16 8.21
C THR A 2 36.09 -11.25 7.25
N ALA A 3 35.41 -11.82 6.25
CA ALA A 3 34.52 -11.06 5.37
C ALA A 3 33.33 -10.55 6.20
N PRO A 4 32.91 -9.28 6.05
CA PRO A 4 31.72 -8.79 6.74
C PRO A 4 30.48 -9.35 6.04
N ALA A 5 29.73 -10.18 6.76
CA ALA A 5 28.47 -10.79 6.32
C ALA A 5 27.26 -9.84 6.40
N ASP A 6 27.46 -8.55 6.64
CA ASP A 6 26.41 -7.59 7.01
C ASP A 6 26.06 -6.57 5.92
N LEU A 7 26.16 -6.94 4.64
CA LEU A 7 25.79 -6.02 3.54
C LEU A 7 24.83 -6.57 2.48
N GLU A 8 24.28 -7.77 2.68
CA GLU A 8 23.28 -8.34 1.75
C GLU A 8 21.89 -8.59 2.36
N LYS A 9 21.64 -8.16 3.60
CA LYS A 9 20.35 -8.37 4.29
C LYS A 9 19.37 -7.18 4.17
N SER A 10 19.55 -6.28 3.20
CA SER A 10 19.02 -4.91 3.30
C SER A 10 17.99 -4.48 2.24
N LYS A 11 17.42 -5.38 1.42
CA LYS A 11 16.40 -4.93 0.44
C LYS A 11 15.11 -5.73 0.35
N ASN A 12 15.02 -6.90 0.97
CA ASN A 12 13.80 -7.74 0.90
C ASN A 12 13.14 -8.02 2.26
N ASP A 13 13.80 -7.71 3.38
CA ASP A 13 13.28 -8.00 4.72
C ASP A 13 12.23 -6.98 5.20
N ASP A 14 12.05 -5.84 4.51
CA ASP A 14 11.09 -4.78 4.87
C ASP A 14 9.86 -4.72 3.94
N ASN A 15 9.59 -5.79 3.17
CA ASN A 15 8.38 -5.88 2.37
C ASN A 15 7.21 -6.36 3.23
N PHE A 16 6.17 -5.54 3.38
CA PHE A 16 5.00 -5.88 4.18
C PHE A 16 4.23 -7.10 3.66
N LEU A 17 4.34 -7.42 2.36
CA LEU A 17 3.67 -8.59 1.76
C LEU A 17 4.19 -9.92 2.32
N HIS A 18 5.46 -9.96 2.72
CA HIS A 18 6.10 -11.18 3.23
C HIS A 18 6.20 -11.20 4.75
N ASN A 19 6.19 -10.02 5.37
CA ASN A 19 6.41 -9.89 6.80
C ASN A 19 5.13 -9.71 7.60
N CYS A 20 4.02 -9.29 6.98
CA CYS A 20 2.77 -9.05 7.66
C CYS A 20 1.66 -9.97 7.15
N ASP A 21 0.75 -10.34 8.04
CA ASP A 21 -0.45 -11.08 7.69
C ASP A 21 -1.50 -10.14 7.13
N PHE A 22 -2.03 -10.44 5.95
CA PHE A 22 -3.16 -9.70 5.39
C PHE A 22 -4.41 -9.92 6.26
N VAL A 23 -5.07 -8.83 6.64
CA VAL A 23 -6.30 -8.87 7.41
C VAL A 23 -7.50 -8.57 6.53
N ASN A 24 -7.49 -7.41 5.85
CA ASN A 24 -8.61 -7.02 4.99
C ASN A 24 -8.25 -5.87 4.04
N PHE A 25 -9.07 -5.70 3.01
CA PHE A 25 -9.12 -4.54 2.13
C PHE A 25 -10.55 -4.00 2.11
N GLY A 26 -10.70 -2.68 2.13
CA GLY A 26 -12.02 -2.06 2.03
C GLY A 26 -11.97 -0.78 1.23
N LEU A 27 -13.08 -0.44 0.57
CA LEU A 27 -13.21 0.76 -0.25
C LEU A 27 -13.78 1.97 0.53
N GLY A 28 -14.32 1.71 1.74
CA GLY A 28 -14.87 2.74 2.62
C GLY A 28 -16.16 3.37 2.08
N ASP A 29 -16.47 4.58 2.56
CA ASP A 29 -17.71 5.28 2.20
C ASP A 29 -17.80 5.54 0.69
N ASN A 30 -18.82 5.00 0.02
CA ASN A 30 -19.07 5.14 -1.43
C ASN A 30 -17.84 4.85 -2.31
N ASP A 31 -17.00 3.92 -1.87
CA ASP A 31 -15.74 3.55 -2.51
C ASP A 31 -14.70 4.67 -2.65
N GLN A 32 -14.82 5.72 -1.83
CA GLN A 32 -13.95 6.91 -1.88
C GLN A 32 -12.82 6.92 -0.86
N LYS A 33 -12.73 5.92 0.02
CA LYS A 33 -11.72 5.83 1.09
C LYS A 33 -11.12 4.42 1.14
N PRO A 34 -10.39 4.00 0.10
CA PRO A 34 -9.81 2.67 0.07
C PRO A 34 -8.66 2.54 1.07
N TRP A 35 -8.61 1.42 1.78
CA TRP A 35 -7.61 1.11 2.79
C TRP A 35 -7.21 -0.36 2.75
N ILE A 36 -5.96 -0.62 3.13
CA ILE A 36 -5.44 -1.97 3.42
C ILE A 36 -5.19 -2.12 4.91
N HIS A 37 -5.41 -3.32 5.41
CA HIS A 37 -5.16 -3.67 6.80
C HIS A 37 -4.31 -4.93 6.86
N TYR A 38 -3.17 -4.81 7.53
CA TYR A 38 -2.23 -5.88 7.80
C TYR A 38 -1.95 -5.99 9.30
N SER A 39 -1.53 -7.17 9.74
CA SER A 39 -1.02 -7.42 11.09
C SER A 39 0.48 -7.73 10.98
N CYS A 40 1.33 -6.88 11.54
CA CYS A 40 2.77 -6.93 11.37
C CYS A 40 3.48 -7.35 12.67
N PRO A 41 4.57 -8.13 12.60
CA PRO A 41 5.35 -8.56 13.75
C PRO A 41 5.89 -7.39 14.58
N LEU A 42 5.87 -7.57 15.90
CA LEU A 42 6.43 -6.69 16.92
C LEU A 42 7.51 -7.45 17.69
N ASN A 43 8.57 -6.74 18.09
CA ASN A 43 9.66 -7.33 18.88
C ASN A 43 9.33 -7.52 20.38
N LYS A 44 8.12 -7.16 20.81
CA LYS A 44 7.64 -7.24 22.19
C LYS A 44 6.15 -7.58 22.23
N PRO A 45 5.60 -8.12 23.33
CA PRO A 45 4.17 -8.33 23.48
C PRO A 45 3.36 -7.08 23.07
N PRO A 46 2.27 -7.21 22.30
CA PRO A 46 1.57 -8.44 21.91
C PRO A 46 2.17 -9.25 20.74
N TYR A 47 3.41 -8.95 20.30
CA TYR A 47 4.17 -9.60 19.21
C TYR A 47 3.58 -9.45 17.80
N MET A 48 2.34 -9.01 17.68
CA MET A 48 1.71 -8.59 16.44
C MET A 48 1.04 -7.24 16.66
N GLN A 49 1.19 -6.33 15.71
CA GLN A 49 0.52 -5.05 15.70
C GLN A 49 -0.24 -4.87 14.41
N CYS A 50 -1.52 -4.56 14.55
CA CYS A 50 -2.32 -4.17 13.41
C CYS A 50 -1.84 -2.83 12.84
N SER A 51 -1.98 -2.70 11.52
CA SER A 51 -1.54 -1.56 10.75
C SER A 51 -2.48 -1.36 9.58
N ARG A 52 -3.38 -0.38 9.70
CA ARG A 52 -4.28 0.04 8.62
C ARG A 52 -3.77 1.31 7.95
N LEU A 53 -3.78 1.31 6.62
CA LEU A 53 -3.23 2.37 5.78
C LEU A 53 -4.28 2.80 4.75
N GLU A 54 -4.55 4.09 4.70
CA GLU A 54 -5.47 4.70 3.72
C GLU A 54 -4.72 4.93 2.41
N LEU A 55 -5.15 4.28 1.31
CA LEU A 55 -4.42 4.29 0.05
C LEU A 55 -4.50 5.63 -0.69
N ASN A 56 -5.50 6.46 -0.37
CA ASN A 56 -5.58 7.84 -0.85
C ASN A 56 -4.39 8.70 -0.39
N ASP A 57 -3.74 8.33 0.71
CA ASP A 57 -2.54 9.03 1.19
C ASP A 57 -1.29 8.66 0.38
N CYS A 58 -1.37 7.65 -0.48
CA CYS A 58 -0.23 6.95 -1.04
C CYS A 58 -0.21 6.96 -2.57
N ILE A 59 -1.39 7.04 -3.19
CA ILE A 59 -1.56 6.80 -4.62
C ILE A 59 -2.38 7.92 -5.25
N ILE A 60 -1.96 8.34 -6.44
CA ILE A 60 -2.69 9.24 -7.33
C ILE A 60 -3.13 8.50 -8.60
N ASN A 61 -4.22 8.96 -9.20
CA ASN A 61 -4.54 8.66 -10.59
C ASN A 61 -3.88 9.71 -11.50
N ASP A 62 -2.85 9.31 -12.22
CA ASP A 62 -2.14 10.13 -13.20
C ASP A 62 -2.64 9.77 -14.62
N HIS A 63 -3.68 10.47 -15.07
CA HIS A 63 -4.26 10.30 -16.41
C HIS A 63 -4.63 8.84 -16.76
N GLY A 64 -5.23 8.12 -15.82
CA GLY A 64 -5.66 6.72 -15.95
C GLY A 64 -4.61 5.71 -15.49
N VAL A 65 -3.47 6.16 -14.97
CA VAL A 65 -2.40 5.29 -14.47
C VAL A 65 -2.21 5.54 -12.98
N LEU A 66 -2.28 4.49 -12.16
CA LEU A 66 -1.98 4.60 -10.74
C LEU A 66 -0.48 4.79 -10.52
N ARG A 67 -0.11 5.76 -9.68
CA ARG A 67 1.28 6.06 -9.32
C ARG A 67 1.39 6.44 -7.84
N GLY A 68 2.53 6.10 -7.22
CA GLY A 68 2.86 6.58 -5.88
C GLY A 68 2.95 8.10 -5.81
N GLN A 69 2.21 8.69 -4.88
CA GLN A 69 2.26 10.10 -4.54
C GLN A 69 1.61 10.35 -3.18
N GLU A 70 2.29 11.12 -2.32
CA GLU A 70 1.71 11.59 -1.07
C GLU A 70 0.38 12.31 -1.32
N LYS A 71 -0.67 11.89 -0.58
CA LYS A 71 -2.02 12.47 -0.62
C LYS A 71 -2.61 12.54 -2.04
N GLY A 72 -2.32 11.52 -2.85
CA GLY A 72 -2.74 11.47 -4.24
C GLY A 72 -4.26 11.38 -4.45
N GLY A 73 -5.00 10.78 -3.51
CA GLY A 73 -6.46 10.77 -3.52
C GLY A 73 -7.08 10.09 -4.74
N PHE A 74 -6.46 9.04 -5.27
CA PHE A 74 -6.86 8.39 -6.53
C PHE A 74 -8.34 7.95 -6.58
N ALA A 75 -8.93 7.58 -5.44
CA ALA A 75 -10.31 7.09 -5.38
C ALA A 75 -11.35 8.12 -5.89
N LYS A 76 -11.00 9.41 -5.92
CA LYS A 76 -11.85 10.47 -6.48
C LYS A 76 -12.13 10.31 -7.97
N SER A 77 -11.23 9.64 -8.68
CA SER A 77 -11.30 9.47 -10.13
C SER A 77 -11.05 8.04 -10.58
N CYS A 78 -11.12 7.08 -9.65
CA CYS A 78 -11.05 5.66 -9.93
C CYS A 78 -12.21 4.94 -9.24
N LYS A 79 -12.59 3.78 -9.78
CA LYS A 79 -13.69 2.94 -9.29
C LYS A 79 -13.38 1.47 -9.51
N ASP A 80 -14.27 0.61 -9.03
CA ASP A 80 -14.22 -0.84 -9.24
C ASP A 80 -12.87 -1.44 -8.80
N CYS A 81 -12.33 -0.93 -7.69
CA CYS A 81 -11.00 -1.31 -7.22
C CYS A 81 -11.01 -2.65 -6.49
N VAL A 82 -10.06 -3.52 -6.83
CA VAL A 82 -9.84 -4.83 -6.23
C VAL A 82 -8.39 -4.96 -5.81
N TYR A 83 -8.15 -5.54 -4.64
CA TYR A 83 -6.80 -5.79 -4.14
C TYR A 83 -6.50 -7.29 -4.09
N LEU A 84 -5.51 -7.71 -4.88
CA LEU A 84 -4.99 -9.08 -4.90
C LEU A 84 -3.84 -9.19 -3.90
N HIS A 85 -4.15 -9.50 -2.65
CA HIS A 85 -3.20 -9.44 -1.53
C HIS A 85 -2.02 -10.41 -1.66
N GLU A 86 -2.18 -11.56 -2.34
CA GLU A 86 -1.12 -12.55 -2.52
C GLU A 86 0.09 -12.01 -3.29
N ILE A 87 -0.16 -11.06 -4.19
CA ILE A 87 0.85 -10.42 -5.04
C ILE A 87 0.93 -8.91 -4.83
N GLY A 88 0.21 -8.39 -3.83
CA GLY A 88 0.17 -6.96 -3.52
C GLY A 88 -0.33 -6.05 -4.64
N ASN A 89 -1.16 -6.55 -5.56
CA ASN A 89 -1.58 -5.79 -6.75
C ASN A 89 -2.95 -5.14 -6.55
N LEU A 90 -3.00 -3.81 -6.63
CA LEU A 90 -4.23 -3.03 -6.70
C LEU A 90 -4.64 -2.84 -8.16
N ILE A 91 -5.85 -3.24 -8.49
CA ILE A 91 -6.43 -3.12 -9.83
C ILE A 91 -7.62 -2.18 -9.73
N CYS A 92 -7.69 -1.16 -10.58
CA CYS A 92 -8.79 -0.20 -10.59
C CYS A 92 -9.15 0.22 -12.02
N GLN A 93 -10.37 0.71 -12.19
CA GLN A 93 -10.79 1.47 -13.37
C GLN A 93 -10.59 2.96 -13.09
N CYS A 94 -9.63 3.59 -13.76
CA CYS A 94 -9.26 4.98 -13.51
C CYS A 94 -9.58 5.88 -14.69
N ALA A 95 -10.14 7.06 -14.40
CA ALA A 95 -10.51 8.03 -15.39
C ALA A 95 -9.26 8.57 -16.12
N PHE A 96 -9.34 8.70 -17.45
CA PHE A 96 -8.32 9.34 -18.25
C PHE A 96 -8.92 10.36 -19.21
N GLY A 97 -8.47 11.61 -19.11
CA GLY A 97 -9.06 12.71 -19.89
C GLY A 97 -10.47 13.05 -19.39
N ASN A 98 -11.48 12.86 -20.24
CA ASN A 98 -12.87 13.16 -19.86
C ASN A 98 -13.35 12.20 -18.75
N PRO A 99 -14.16 12.68 -17.79
CA PRO A 99 -14.56 11.91 -16.59
C PRO A 99 -15.47 10.69 -16.86
N ILE A 100 -15.71 10.35 -18.14
CA ILE A 100 -16.53 9.23 -18.58
C ILE A 100 -15.64 8.09 -19.13
N GLN A 101 -14.39 8.39 -19.49
CA GLN A 101 -13.47 7.41 -20.04
C GLN A 101 -12.62 6.81 -18.93
N PHE A 102 -12.73 5.50 -18.73
CA PHE A 102 -11.98 4.74 -17.73
C PHE A 102 -11.11 3.70 -18.41
N ARG A 103 -9.92 3.49 -17.86
CA ARG A 103 -9.04 2.40 -18.25
C ARG A 103 -8.69 1.57 -17.03
N GLU A 104 -8.48 0.28 -17.23
CA GLU A 104 -7.90 -0.57 -16.21
C GLU A 104 -6.44 -0.19 -15.98
N THR A 105 -6.03 -0.18 -14.72
CA THR A 105 -4.65 0.08 -14.31
C THR A 105 -4.31 -0.76 -13.09
N HIS A 106 -3.05 -1.19 -13.05
CA HIS A 106 -2.49 -2.04 -12.02
C HIS A 106 -1.43 -1.28 -11.24
N ARG A 107 -1.39 -1.48 -9.92
CA ARG A 107 -0.34 -0.94 -9.05
C ARG A 107 0.06 -1.94 -7.98
N TYR A 108 1.30 -2.40 -8.07
CA TYR A 108 1.92 -3.19 -7.01
C TYR A 108 2.28 -2.28 -5.84
N LEU A 109 1.65 -2.53 -4.68
CA LEU A 109 1.73 -1.64 -3.52
C LEU A 109 3.09 -1.71 -2.80
N ASP A 110 3.85 -2.79 -2.97
CA ASP A 110 5.22 -2.91 -2.45
C ASP A 110 6.20 -1.86 -3.04
N GLN A 111 5.80 -1.17 -4.11
CA GLN A 111 6.55 -0.04 -4.68
C GLN A 111 6.29 1.29 -3.99
N ASP A 112 5.15 1.43 -3.30
CA ASP A 112 4.70 2.70 -2.69
C ASP A 112 4.48 2.62 -1.18
N VAL A 113 4.32 1.41 -0.67
CA VAL A 113 4.05 1.09 0.73
C VAL A 113 5.23 0.30 1.24
N TRP A 114 5.80 0.75 2.36
CA TRP A 114 6.88 0.04 3.04
C TRP A 114 6.49 -0.33 4.45
N LEU A 115 7.21 -1.30 5.02
CA LEU A 115 7.14 -1.61 6.44
C LEU A 115 8.24 -0.82 7.18
N SER A 116 7.87 -0.11 8.24
CA SER A 116 8.81 0.56 9.13
C SER A 116 8.52 0.13 10.56
N GLY A 117 9.31 -0.81 11.09
CA GLY A 117 8.98 -1.51 12.32
C GLY A 117 7.73 -2.38 12.09
N SER A 118 6.68 -2.14 12.87
CA SER A 118 5.42 -2.90 12.78
C SER A 118 4.29 -2.09 12.13
N LYS A 119 4.63 -1.05 11.37
CA LYS A 119 3.68 -0.11 10.77
C LYS A 119 3.95 0.08 9.29
N LEU A 120 2.88 0.09 8.51
CA LEU A 120 2.91 0.49 7.11
C LEU A 120 3.14 2.01 6.98
N GLY A 121 4.01 2.38 6.05
CA GLY A 121 4.23 3.75 5.60
C GLY A 121 3.90 3.90 4.12
N CYS A 122 3.77 5.14 3.65
CA CYS A 122 3.43 5.46 2.27
C CYS A 122 4.37 6.47 1.65
N PHE A 123 4.59 6.32 0.35
CA PHE A 123 5.47 7.15 -0.47
C PHE A 123 5.40 8.63 -0.08
N GLY A 124 6.52 9.18 0.37
CA GLY A 124 6.65 10.58 0.77
C GLY A 124 6.21 10.92 2.21
N MET A 125 5.62 10.00 2.96
CA MET A 125 5.10 10.24 4.32
C MET A 125 5.86 9.48 5.42
N LYS A 126 5.98 10.06 6.62
CA LYS A 126 6.39 9.28 7.81
C LYS A 126 5.28 8.30 8.18
N SER A 127 5.65 7.07 8.56
CA SER A 127 4.72 5.96 8.91
C SER A 127 3.49 6.44 9.68
N SER A 128 2.32 6.36 9.05
CA SER A 128 1.08 6.97 9.55
C SER A 128 -0.03 5.95 9.81
N SER A 129 0.23 4.64 9.63
CA SER A 129 -0.79 3.63 9.81
C SER A 129 -1.31 3.60 11.25
N LYS A 130 -2.62 3.36 11.37
CA LYS A 130 -3.34 3.34 12.65
C LYS A 130 -4.15 2.07 12.79
N CYS A 131 -4.44 1.76 14.04
CA CYS A 131 -5.65 1.11 14.49
C CYS A 131 -6.16 1.99 15.64
#